data_AF-A0A8T8T027-F1
#
_entry.id   AF-A0A8T8T027-F1
#
_cell.length_a   1.000
_cell.length_b   1.000
_cell.length_c   1.000
_cell.angle_alpha   90.00
_cell.angle_beta   90.00
_cell.angle_gamma   90.00
#
_symmetry.space_group_name_H-M   'P 1'
#
loop_
_entity.id
_entity.type
_entity.pdbx_description
1 polymer ?
#
loop_
_entity_poly.entity_id
_entity_poly.type
_entity_poly.pdbx_seq_one_letter_code
_entity_poly.pdbx_strand_id
1 'polypeptide(L)'
;MGIDISPIALQLATQNASLMNLPTHSIHFHQADIFSTQQMDKIFHLAFAPSSSLPKNSVQVNMILSNPPYITPADYASSSPAQIDASVREWEDIRALVGVHPDHLHQVATQAKDEDDTAGLTFYRRINSLMTRHAALLPPSFPTLPRLVLEVGHQGQAQRVVDIFSNPPPLSVSEERSSSQPPPPPRIQRDAWDVDRVVEVF
;
A
#
# COMPACT_ATOMS: atom_id res chain seq x y z
N MET A 1 0.67 -6.45 -12.10
CA MET A 1 2.02 -5.90 -11.82
C MET A 1 2.27 -6.06 -10.33
N GLY A 2 3.43 -6.61 -9.93
CA GLY A 2 3.87 -6.70 -8.54
C GLY A 2 5.10 -5.83 -8.31
N ILE A 3 5.20 -5.23 -7.12
CA ILE A 3 6.25 -4.27 -6.78
C ILE A 3 6.74 -4.54 -5.37
N ASP A 4 8.04 -4.55 -5.18
CA ASP A 4 8.66 -4.75 -3.87
C ASP A 4 10.02 -4.04 -3.82
N ILE A 5 10.45 -3.63 -2.62
CA ILE A 5 11.79 -3.09 -2.39
C ILE A 5 12.85 -4.20 -2.35
N SER A 6 12.45 -5.40 -1.91
CA SER A 6 13.30 -6.56 -1.71
C SER A 6 13.50 -7.34 -3.02
N PRO A 7 14.73 -7.42 -3.55
CA PRO A 7 15.00 -8.22 -4.74
C PRO A 7 14.75 -9.72 -4.49
N ILE A 8 14.90 -10.18 -3.25
CA ILE A 8 14.63 -11.58 -2.85
C ILE A 8 13.13 -11.87 -2.96
N ALA A 9 12.27 -10.96 -2.49
CA ALA A 9 10.82 -11.12 -2.59
C ALA A 9 10.35 -11.20 -4.05
N LEU A 10 10.91 -10.36 -4.94
CA LEU A 10 10.60 -10.41 -6.37
C LEU A 10 11.07 -11.71 -7.05
N GLN A 11 12.23 -12.22 -6.65
CA GLN A 11 12.72 -13.51 -7.14
C GLN A 11 11.77 -14.64 -6.73
N LEU A 12 11.38 -14.68 -5.45
CA LEU A 12 10.43 -15.67 -4.94
C LEU A 12 9.06 -15.55 -5.62
N ALA A 13 8.55 -14.34 -5.82
CA ALA A 13 7.30 -14.10 -6.52
C ALA A 13 7.36 -14.60 -7.98
N THR A 14 8.48 -14.40 -8.65
CA THR A 14 8.71 -14.91 -10.01
C THR A 14 8.76 -16.44 -10.05
N GLN A 15 9.44 -17.06 -9.08
CA GLN A 15 9.48 -18.52 -8.94
C GLN A 15 8.08 -19.09 -8.66
N ASN A 16 7.32 -18.49 -7.75
CA ASN A 16 5.96 -18.90 -7.44
C ASN A 16 5.04 -18.80 -8.65
N ALA A 17 5.12 -17.72 -9.43
CA ALA A 17 4.35 -17.58 -10.67
C ALA A 17 4.67 -18.70 -11.67
N SER A 18 5.94 -19.09 -11.78
CA SER A 18 6.38 -20.19 -12.62
C SER A 18 5.86 -21.55 -12.12
N LEU A 19 6.02 -21.83 -10.83
CA LEU A 19 5.57 -23.08 -10.20
C LEU A 19 4.05 -23.28 -10.31
N MET A 20 3.29 -22.19 -10.21
CA MET A 20 1.82 -22.19 -10.32
C MET A 20 1.32 -22.18 -11.77
N ASN A 21 2.22 -22.24 -12.77
CA ASN A 21 1.91 -22.14 -14.19
C ASN A 21 1.06 -20.90 -14.55
N LEU A 22 1.32 -19.78 -13.88
CA LEU A 22 0.63 -18.53 -14.17
C LEU A 22 1.10 -17.95 -15.52
N PRO A 23 0.28 -17.15 -16.20
CA PRO A 23 0.65 -16.50 -17.45
C PRO A 23 1.74 -15.43 -17.23
N THR A 24 3.00 -15.85 -17.19
CA THR A 24 4.16 -15.00 -16.88
C THR A 24 4.32 -13.81 -17.83
N HIS A 25 3.80 -13.89 -19.05
CA HIS A 25 3.77 -12.78 -20.00
C HIS A 25 2.84 -11.62 -19.59
N SER A 26 1.95 -11.84 -18.62
CA SER A 26 1.00 -10.85 -18.09
C SER A 26 1.32 -10.43 -16.65
N ILE A 27 2.35 -11.05 -16.05
CA ILE A 27 2.77 -10.79 -14.66
C ILE A 27 4.17 -10.18 -14.70
N HIS A 28 4.24 -8.90 -14.35
CA HIS A 28 5.48 -8.15 -14.33
C HIS A 28 5.82 -7.73 -12.91
N PHE A 29 7.06 -7.99 -12.52
CA PHE A 29 7.61 -7.64 -11.21
C PHE A 29 8.62 -6.51 -11.37
N HIS A 30 8.52 -5.48 -10.54
CA HIS A 30 9.43 -4.33 -10.56
C HIS A 30 9.98 -4.06 -9.18
N GLN A 31 11.29 -3.80 -9.10
CA GLN A 31 11.89 -3.32 -7.86
C GLN A 31 11.67 -1.82 -7.72
N ALA A 32 11.01 -1.42 -6.64
CA ALA A 32 10.86 -0.01 -6.29
C ALA A 32 10.62 0.14 -4.78
N ASP A 33 11.11 1.24 -4.24
CA ASP A 33 10.79 1.72 -2.90
C ASP A 33 9.59 2.67 -2.99
N ILE A 34 8.53 2.35 -2.25
CA ILE A 34 7.31 3.17 -2.20
C ILE A 34 7.60 4.59 -1.69
N PHE A 35 8.61 4.78 -0.86
CA PHE A 35 9.04 6.08 -0.35
C PHE A 35 9.88 6.87 -1.35
N SER A 36 10.43 6.22 -2.37
CA SER A 36 11.13 6.89 -3.46
C SER A 36 10.15 7.45 -4.49
N THR A 37 9.87 8.75 -4.41
CA THR A 37 8.98 9.45 -5.36
C THR A 37 9.41 9.22 -6.81
N GLN A 38 10.71 9.34 -7.10
CA GLN A 38 11.21 9.14 -8.47
C GLN A 38 10.94 7.73 -9.01
N GLN A 39 11.04 6.70 -8.16
CA GLN A 39 10.76 5.32 -8.59
C GLN A 39 9.26 5.10 -8.76
N MET A 40 8.45 5.61 -7.83
CA MET A 40 7.00 5.47 -7.90
C MET A 40 6.37 6.27 -9.05
N ASP A 41 6.89 7.44 -9.39
CA ASP A 41 6.43 8.20 -10.56
C ASP A 41 6.55 7.33 -11.83
N LYS A 42 7.71 6.66 -12.01
CA LYS A 42 7.93 5.74 -13.13
C LYS A 42 6.95 4.58 -13.12
N ILE A 43 6.71 3.98 -11.96
CA ILE A 43 5.74 2.90 -11.79
C ILE A 43 4.33 3.35 -12.18
N PHE A 44 3.86 4.48 -11.66
CA PHE A 44 2.51 4.97 -11.95
C PHE A 44 2.34 5.29 -13.44
N HIS A 45 3.36 5.87 -14.08
CA HIS A 45 3.34 6.05 -15.52
C HIS A 45 3.31 4.72 -16.29
N LEU A 46 4.08 3.71 -15.88
CA LEU A 46 4.07 2.39 -16.52
C LEU A 46 2.72 1.66 -16.37
N ALA A 47 2.05 1.83 -15.23
CA ALA A 47 0.81 1.12 -14.89
C ALA A 47 -0.46 1.81 -15.39
N PHE A 48 -0.46 3.14 -15.47
CA PHE A 48 -1.69 3.93 -15.65
C PHE A 48 -1.64 4.95 -16.80
N ALA A 49 -0.50 5.18 -17.45
CA ALA A 49 -0.47 6.12 -18.57
C ALA A 49 -1.36 5.64 -19.74
N PRO A 50 -1.87 6.55 -20.60
CA PRO A 50 -2.68 6.17 -21.74
C PRO A 50 -1.94 5.22 -22.68
N SER A 51 -2.64 4.24 -23.27
CA SER A 51 -2.06 3.22 -24.16
C SER A 51 -1.26 3.79 -25.34
N SER A 52 -1.60 5.00 -25.81
CA SER A 52 -0.85 5.71 -26.87
C SER A 52 0.57 6.15 -26.46
N SER A 53 0.83 6.23 -25.16
CA SER A 53 2.11 6.63 -24.57
C SER A 53 2.92 5.46 -24.00
N LEU A 54 2.33 4.27 -23.99
CA LEU A 54 2.90 3.11 -23.34
C LEU A 54 3.70 2.23 -24.33
N PRO A 55 4.78 1.57 -23.87
CA PRO A 55 5.45 0.52 -24.64
C PRO A 55 4.47 -0.61 -25.01
N LYS A 56 4.78 -1.36 -26.09
CA LYS A 56 3.96 -2.48 -26.60
C LYS A 56 3.63 -3.58 -25.56
N ASN A 57 4.33 -3.60 -24.42
CA ASN A 57 4.20 -4.59 -23.36
C ASN A 57 3.75 -3.97 -22.02
N SER A 58 3.01 -2.88 -22.08
CA SER A 58 2.47 -2.23 -20.88
C SER A 58 1.23 -2.95 -20.35
N VAL A 59 1.05 -2.88 -19.04
CA VAL A 59 -0.15 -3.40 -18.37
C VAL A 59 -0.95 -2.22 -17.88
N GLN A 60 -2.18 -2.10 -18.37
CA GLN A 60 -3.15 -1.18 -17.81
C GLN A 60 -3.67 -1.75 -16.49
N VAL A 61 -3.46 -1.02 -15.40
CA VAL A 61 -3.92 -1.41 -14.07
C VAL A 61 -5.24 -0.69 -13.75
N ASN A 62 -6.21 -1.43 -13.23
CA ASN A 62 -7.51 -0.88 -12.81
C ASN A 62 -7.64 -0.74 -11.30
N MET A 63 -6.84 -1.47 -10.54
CA MET A 63 -6.92 -1.58 -9.08
C MET A 63 -5.52 -1.80 -8.51
N ILE A 64 -5.25 -1.15 -7.39
CA ILE A 64 -4.06 -1.36 -6.58
C ILE A 64 -4.45 -2.23 -5.40
N LEU A 65 -3.69 -3.29 -5.15
CA LEU A 65 -3.84 -4.11 -3.94
C LEU A 65 -2.53 -4.03 -3.16
N SER A 66 -2.62 -3.89 -1.84
CA SER A 66 -1.44 -3.92 -0.99
C SER A 66 -1.77 -4.49 0.39
N ASN A 67 -0.91 -5.39 0.84
CA ASN A 67 -0.74 -5.70 2.25
C ASN A 67 0.59 -5.05 2.68
N PRO A 68 0.58 -3.77 3.08
CA PRO A 68 1.79 -3.08 3.48
C PRO A 68 2.19 -3.42 4.92
N PRO A 69 3.45 -3.14 5.32
CA PRO A 69 3.86 -3.19 6.72
C PRO A 69 2.93 -2.32 7.60
N TYR A 70 2.24 -2.97 8.54
CA TYR A 70 1.22 -2.33 9.39
C TYR A 70 1.43 -2.55 10.89
N ILE A 71 2.46 -3.31 11.26
CA ILE A 71 2.85 -3.50 12.66
C ILE A 71 3.44 -2.20 13.19
N THR A 72 3.08 -1.85 14.43
CA THR A 72 3.65 -0.68 15.09
C THR A 72 5.08 -0.96 15.59
N PRO A 73 5.94 0.06 15.66
CA PRO A 73 7.26 -0.09 16.29
C PRO A 73 7.18 -0.60 17.73
N ALA A 74 6.15 -0.20 18.48
CA ALA A 74 5.94 -0.63 19.86
C ALA A 74 5.58 -2.12 19.96
N ASP A 75 4.66 -2.61 19.11
CA ASP A 75 4.29 -4.02 19.08
C ASP A 75 5.47 -4.90 18.68
N TYR A 76 6.28 -4.45 17.72
CA TYR A 76 7.49 -5.17 17.31
C TYR A 76 8.55 -5.24 18.41
N ALA A 77 8.78 -4.13 19.12
CA ALA A 77 9.74 -4.06 20.21
C ALA A 77 9.26 -4.77 21.49
N SER A 78 7.94 -5.01 21.62
CA SER A 78 7.34 -5.68 22.77
C SER A 78 7.92 -7.08 22.95
N SER A 79 8.30 -7.43 24.18
CA SER A 79 8.64 -8.81 24.54
C SER A 79 7.41 -9.67 24.81
N SER A 80 6.19 -9.10 24.71
CA SER A 80 4.94 -9.81 24.93
C SER A 80 4.55 -10.66 23.71
N PRO A 81 4.41 -11.99 23.85
CA PRO A 81 3.97 -12.88 22.77
C PRO A 81 2.54 -12.61 22.27
N ALA A 82 1.75 -11.81 23.01
CA ALA A 82 0.35 -11.56 22.70
C ALA A 82 0.13 -10.64 21.48
N GLN A 83 1.20 -10.01 20.96
CA GLN A 83 1.09 -9.01 19.89
C GLN A 83 1.77 -9.47 18.60
N ILE A 84 2.95 -10.09 18.69
CA ILE A 84 3.67 -10.69 17.56
C ILE A 84 4.34 -11.97 18.04
N ASP A 85 4.18 -13.04 17.28
CA ASP A 85 4.87 -14.31 17.56
C ASP A 85 6.39 -14.11 17.47
N ALA A 86 7.13 -14.69 18.43
CA ALA A 86 8.58 -14.62 18.44
C ALA A 86 9.19 -15.10 17.12
N SER A 87 8.61 -16.12 16.48
CA SER A 87 9.11 -16.63 15.20
C SER A 87 8.98 -15.60 14.08
N VAL A 88 7.90 -14.83 14.05
CA VAL A 88 7.69 -13.76 13.06
C VAL A 88 8.79 -12.71 13.22
N ARG A 89 9.04 -12.27 14.45
CA ARG A 89 10.06 -11.26 14.74
C ARG A 89 11.49 -11.74 14.45
N GLU A 90 11.78 -13.01 14.69
CA GLU A 90 13.14 -13.55 14.55
C GLU A 90 13.49 -13.94 13.11
N TRP A 91 12.50 -14.33 12.31
CA TRP A 91 12.75 -14.95 11.00
C TRP A 91 12.23 -14.17 9.81
N GLU A 92 11.28 -13.25 9.99
CA GLU A 92 10.77 -12.44 8.89
C GLU A 92 11.57 -11.15 8.69
N ASP A 93 11.52 -10.63 7.46
CA ASP A 93 12.15 -9.35 7.15
C ASP A 93 11.40 -8.22 7.88
N ILE A 94 12.09 -7.55 8.79
CA ILE A 94 11.58 -6.39 9.52
C ILE A 94 10.94 -5.32 8.60
N ARG A 95 11.42 -5.17 7.36
CA ARG A 95 10.87 -4.22 6.36
C ARG A 95 9.51 -4.63 5.81
N ALA A 96 9.15 -5.92 5.95
CA ALA A 96 7.82 -6.44 5.62
C ALA A 96 6.84 -6.29 6.80
N LEU A 97 7.35 -6.06 8.02
CA LEU A 97 6.55 -6.00 9.24
C LEU A 97 6.24 -4.56 9.64
N VAL A 98 7.28 -3.73 9.82
CA VAL A 98 7.16 -2.39 10.39
C VAL A 98 7.33 -1.31 9.31
N GLY A 99 6.48 -0.28 9.37
CA GLY A 99 6.47 0.84 8.44
C GLY A 99 7.68 1.80 8.51
N VAL A 100 8.68 1.52 9.35
CA VAL A 100 9.87 2.35 9.55
C VAL A 100 11.14 1.59 9.21
N HIS A 101 12.15 2.30 8.71
CA HIS A 101 13.42 1.68 8.38
C HIS A 101 14.07 1.06 9.64
N PRO A 102 14.70 -0.13 9.54
CA PRO A 102 15.22 -0.86 10.71
C PRO A 102 16.16 -0.04 11.58
N ASP A 103 17.07 0.73 10.96
CA ASP A 103 18.04 1.60 11.66
C ASP A 103 17.38 2.68 12.54
N HIS A 104 16.12 3.03 12.26
CA HIS A 104 15.37 4.05 12.96
C HIS A 104 14.32 3.48 13.93
N LEU A 105 14.13 2.15 13.95
CA LEU A 105 13.07 1.50 14.72
C LEU A 105 13.12 1.85 16.21
N HIS A 106 14.31 1.76 16.83
CA HIS A 106 14.49 2.05 18.26
C HIS A 106 14.25 3.54 18.60
N GLN A 107 14.58 4.44 17.67
CA GLN A 107 14.37 5.88 17.85
C GLN A 107 12.87 6.20 17.75
N VAL A 108 12.16 5.62 16.78
CA VAL A 108 10.72 5.82 16.60
C VAL A 108 9.95 5.25 17.79
N ALA A 109 10.30 4.05 18.27
CA ALA A 109 9.61 3.42 19.40
C ALA A 109 9.72 4.22 20.71
N THR A 110 10.74 5.08 20.86
CA THR A 110 11.01 5.80 22.12
C THR A 110 10.83 7.32 22.03
N GLN A 111 10.93 7.90 20.84
CA GLN A 111 11.07 9.35 20.64
C GLN A 111 10.25 9.90 19.45
N ALA A 112 9.44 9.08 18.79
CA ALA A 112 8.65 9.57 17.66
C ALA A 112 7.76 10.73 18.07
N LYS A 113 7.85 11.81 17.28
CA LYS A 113 6.99 12.99 17.41
C LYS A 113 5.73 12.88 16.55
N ASP A 114 5.75 11.96 15.57
CA ASP A 114 4.64 11.73 14.66
C ASP A 114 3.78 10.56 15.16
N GLU A 115 2.50 10.85 15.41
CA GLU A 115 1.52 9.86 15.84
C GLU A 115 1.33 8.78 14.77
N ASP A 116 1.53 9.10 13.50
CA ASP A 116 1.34 8.14 12.40
C ASP A 116 2.47 7.10 12.34
N ASP A 117 3.72 7.50 12.64
CA ASP A 117 4.87 6.58 12.69
C ASP A 117 4.74 5.58 13.83
N THR A 118 4.23 6.04 14.98
CA THR A 118 3.97 5.16 16.12
C THR A 118 2.75 4.26 15.91
N ALA A 119 1.80 4.66 15.08
CA ALA A 119 0.57 3.91 14.81
C ALA A 119 0.68 2.91 13.65
N GLY A 120 1.85 2.78 13.02
CA GLY A 120 2.02 1.92 11.85
C GLY A 120 1.24 2.42 10.63
N LEU A 121 1.01 3.73 10.51
CA LEU A 121 0.20 4.32 9.44
C LEU A 121 1.02 4.92 8.27
N THR A 122 2.34 4.92 8.40
CA THR A 122 3.28 5.56 7.47
C THR A 122 3.07 5.11 6.01
N PHE A 123 2.87 3.80 5.77
CA PHE A 123 2.62 3.28 4.42
C PHE A 123 1.28 3.74 3.85
N TYR A 124 0.20 3.77 4.64
CA TYR A 124 -1.11 4.22 4.17
C TYR A 124 -1.10 5.71 3.79
N ARG A 125 -0.44 6.55 4.59
CA ARG A 125 -0.21 7.97 4.26
C ARG A 125 0.58 8.12 2.97
N ARG A 126 1.63 7.31 2.81
CA ARG A 126 2.45 7.34 1.60
C ARG A 126 1.64 6.92 0.37
N ILE A 127 0.86 5.86 0.47
CA ILE A 127 -0.03 5.40 -0.61
C ILE A 127 -1.04 6.50 -0.95
N ASN A 128 -1.71 7.10 0.04
CA ASN A 128 -2.64 8.21 -0.19
C ASN A 128 -1.98 9.41 -0.89
N SER A 129 -0.76 9.76 -0.49
CA SER A 129 0.03 10.82 -1.13
C SER A 129 0.32 10.51 -2.61
N LEU A 130 0.71 9.28 -2.93
CA LEU A 130 0.95 8.84 -4.31
C LEU A 130 -0.35 8.85 -5.13
N MET A 131 -1.44 8.32 -4.58
CA MET A 131 -2.76 8.33 -5.22
C MET A 131 -3.23 9.75 -5.54
N THR A 132 -3.05 10.68 -4.59
CA THR A 132 -3.39 12.09 -4.76
C THR A 132 -2.52 12.73 -5.85
N ARG A 133 -1.19 12.54 -5.79
CA ARG A 133 -0.25 13.07 -6.79
C ARG A 133 -0.57 12.57 -8.21
N HIS A 134 -0.94 11.31 -8.35
CA HIS A 134 -1.19 10.66 -9.64
C HIS A 134 -2.68 10.56 -9.99
N ALA A 135 -3.54 11.33 -9.33
CA ALA A 135 -4.99 11.26 -9.53
C ALA A 135 -5.39 11.41 -11.01
N ALA A 136 -4.64 12.21 -11.78
CA ALA A 136 -4.80 12.40 -13.22
C ALA A 136 -4.57 11.14 -14.06
N LEU A 137 -3.68 10.24 -13.61
CA LEU A 137 -3.36 8.99 -14.30
C LEU A 137 -4.35 7.87 -13.94
N LEU A 138 -4.90 7.91 -12.73
CA LEU A 138 -5.78 6.87 -12.23
C LEU A 138 -7.05 6.75 -13.09
N PRO A 139 -7.53 5.52 -13.34
CA PRO A 139 -8.77 5.31 -14.07
C PRO A 139 -9.96 5.96 -13.36
N PRO A 140 -11.05 6.27 -14.08
CA PRO A 140 -12.30 6.72 -13.47
C PRO A 140 -12.76 5.78 -12.35
N SER A 141 -13.36 6.35 -11.30
CA SER A 141 -13.89 5.60 -10.16
C SER A 141 -15.14 4.88 -10.62
N PHE A 142 -15.26 3.60 -10.29
CA PHE A 142 -16.46 2.81 -10.56
C PHE A 142 -17.11 2.44 -9.23
N PRO A 143 -18.45 2.56 -9.08
CA PRO A 143 -19.14 2.24 -7.83
C PRO A 143 -18.95 0.79 -7.36
N THR A 144 -18.56 -0.11 -8.27
CA THR A 144 -18.48 -1.56 -8.06
C THR A 144 -17.06 -2.10 -8.04
N LEU A 145 -16.05 -1.30 -8.38
CA LEU A 145 -14.66 -1.73 -8.42
C LEU A 145 -13.80 -0.71 -7.65
N PRO A 146 -13.28 -1.07 -6.46
CA PRO A 146 -12.39 -0.18 -5.73
C PRO A 146 -11.12 0.06 -6.53
N ARG A 147 -10.62 1.29 -6.49
CA ARG A 147 -9.31 1.66 -7.06
C ARG A 147 -8.17 1.14 -6.20
N LEU A 148 -8.41 1.00 -4.90
CA LEU A 148 -7.40 0.59 -3.93
C LEU A 148 -8.02 -0.34 -2.88
N VAL A 149 -7.34 -1.44 -2.61
CA VAL A 149 -7.69 -2.42 -1.57
C VAL A 149 -6.47 -2.62 -0.69
N LEU A 150 -6.62 -2.34 0.61
CA LEU A 150 -5.53 -2.33 1.58
C LEU A 150 -5.81 -3.31 2.71
N GLU A 151 -4.86 -4.19 3.00
CA GLU A 151 -4.89 -4.91 4.27
C GLU A 151 -4.53 -3.96 5.42
N VAL A 152 -5.17 -4.16 6.58
CA VAL A 152 -4.95 -3.42 7.81
C VAL A 152 -4.75 -4.36 8.99
N GLY A 153 -3.93 -3.91 9.94
CA GLY A 153 -3.52 -4.64 11.12
C GLY A 153 -4.52 -4.59 12.26
N HIS A 154 -4.07 -4.15 13.43
CA HIS A 154 -4.78 -4.32 14.70
C HIS A 154 -6.03 -3.42 14.85
N GLN A 155 -6.80 -3.69 15.91
CA GLN A 155 -8.09 -3.07 16.18
C GLN A 155 -8.01 -1.53 16.20
N GLY A 156 -8.87 -0.89 15.40
CA GLY A 156 -8.94 0.57 15.27
C GLY A 156 -8.12 1.16 14.13
N GLN A 157 -7.14 0.42 13.59
CA GLN A 157 -6.32 0.90 12.46
C GLN A 157 -7.17 1.09 11.19
N ALA A 158 -8.14 0.19 10.94
CA ALA A 158 -9.05 0.27 9.79
C ALA A 158 -9.75 1.64 9.69
N GLN A 159 -10.30 2.14 10.80
CA GLN A 159 -10.98 3.43 10.83
C GLN A 159 -10.01 4.59 10.55
N ARG A 160 -8.80 4.56 11.12
CA ARG A 160 -7.78 5.59 10.84
C ARG A 160 -7.38 5.58 9.36
N VAL A 161 -7.30 4.41 8.73
CA VAL A 161 -7.07 4.30 7.29
C VAL A 161 -8.24 4.88 6.49
N VAL A 162 -9.50 4.61 6.87
CA VAL A 162 -10.66 5.29 6.27
C VAL A 162 -10.52 6.81 6.37
N ASP A 163 -10.11 7.35 7.51
CA ASP A 163 -9.97 8.79 7.72
C ASP A 163 -8.86 9.40 6.83
N ILE A 164 -7.75 8.66 6.62
CA ILE A 164 -6.66 9.04 5.71
C ILE A 164 -7.20 9.22 4.28
N PHE A 165 -8.00 8.27 3.79
CA PHE A 165 -8.48 8.27 2.40
C PHE A 165 -9.75 9.09 2.20
N SER A 166 -10.48 9.42 3.27
CA SER A 166 -11.65 10.31 3.20
C SER A 166 -11.27 11.79 3.14
N ASN A 167 -10.09 12.15 3.66
CA ASN A 167 -9.59 13.52 3.72
C ASN A 167 -8.21 13.63 3.04
N PRO A 168 -8.13 13.51 1.70
CA PRO A 168 -6.87 13.63 1.00
C PRO A 168 -6.26 15.03 1.19
N PRO A 169 -4.92 15.15 1.17
CA PRO A 169 -4.27 16.46 1.22
C PRO A 169 -4.76 17.35 0.06
N PRO A 170 -4.88 18.68 0.26
CA PRO A 170 -5.30 19.58 -0.81
C PRO A 170 -4.35 19.47 -2.01
N LEU A 171 -4.90 19.23 -3.19
CA LEU A 171 -4.16 19.23 -4.46
C LEU A 171 -3.65 20.65 -4.73
N SER A 172 -2.35 20.79 -5.01
CA SER A 172 -1.71 22.08 -5.28
C SER A 172 -1.94 22.62 -6.69
N VAL A 173 -2.81 22.01 -7.51
CA VAL A 173 -3.13 22.52 -8.85
C VAL A 173 -4.60 22.35 -9.19
N SER A 174 -5.18 23.45 -9.62
CA SER A 174 -6.55 23.68 -10.06
C SER A 174 -6.88 22.87 -11.33
N GLU A 175 -7.36 21.65 -11.18
CA GLU A 175 -8.16 21.00 -12.21
C GLU A 175 -9.48 20.56 -11.59
N GLU A 176 -10.50 21.41 -11.77
CA GLU A 176 -11.88 21.11 -11.45
C GLU A 176 -12.31 19.88 -12.25
N ARG A 177 -12.23 18.70 -11.64
CA ARG A 177 -12.91 17.52 -12.16
C ARG A 177 -14.41 17.76 -12.01
N SER A 178 -15.04 18.06 -13.14
CA SER A 178 -16.49 18.15 -13.30
C SER A 178 -17.12 16.75 -13.18
N SER A 179 -17.13 16.21 -11.97
CA SER A 179 -17.89 15.03 -11.56
C SER A 179 -18.93 15.49 -10.56
N SER A 180 -20.21 15.47 -10.94
CA SER A 180 -21.31 16.01 -10.14
C SER A 180 -21.64 15.18 -8.90
N GLN A 181 -20.99 14.04 -8.67
CA GLN A 181 -21.14 13.24 -7.46
C GLN A 181 -19.78 12.96 -6.82
N PRO A 182 -19.68 13.10 -5.48
CA PRO A 182 -18.50 12.68 -4.74
C PRO A 182 -18.31 11.15 -4.88
N PRO A 183 -17.07 10.65 -4.88
CA PRO A 183 -16.82 9.22 -4.86
C PRO A 183 -17.45 8.60 -3.60
N PRO A 184 -17.87 7.32 -3.66
CA PRO A 184 -18.39 6.67 -2.47
C PRO A 184 -17.31 6.58 -1.39
N PRO A 185 -17.68 6.64 -0.10
CA PRO A 185 -16.71 6.62 0.99
C PRO A 185 -15.98 5.27 1.02
N PRO A 186 -14.75 5.25 1.57
CA PRO A 186 -14.05 4.00 1.83
C PRO A 186 -14.87 3.05 2.69
N ARG A 187 -14.68 1.74 2.50
CA ARG A 187 -15.41 0.68 3.22
C ARG A 187 -14.45 -0.22 3.97
N ILE A 188 -14.85 -0.62 5.17
CA ILE A 188 -14.13 -1.62 5.96
C ILE A 188 -14.79 -2.98 5.72
N GLN A 189 -13.99 -3.97 5.39
CA GLN A 189 -14.38 -5.37 5.25
C GLN A 189 -13.73 -6.19 6.36
N ARG A 190 -14.50 -7.16 6.86
CA ARG A 190 -14.06 -8.09 7.89
C ARG A 190 -13.63 -9.42 7.29
N ASP A 191 -12.68 -10.07 7.95
CA ASP A 191 -12.25 -11.43 7.61
C ASP A 191 -13.25 -12.49 8.13
N ALA A 192 -12.89 -13.76 7.92
CA ALA A 192 -13.70 -14.91 8.36
C ALA A 192 -13.83 -15.03 9.90
N TRP A 193 -13.07 -14.25 10.66
CA TRP A 193 -13.09 -14.21 12.12
C TRP A 193 -13.74 -12.93 12.68
N ASP A 194 -14.46 -12.18 11.84
CA ASP A 194 -15.13 -10.92 12.20
C ASP A 194 -14.16 -9.82 12.65
N VAL A 195 -12.91 -9.85 12.17
CA VAL A 195 -11.92 -8.80 12.42
C VAL A 195 -11.83 -7.88 11.21
N ASP A 196 -11.81 -6.57 11.44
CA ASP A 196 -11.56 -5.59 10.39
C ASP A 196 -10.17 -5.83 9.77
N ARG A 197 -10.12 -6.16 8.47
CA ARG A 197 -8.87 -6.52 7.79
C ARG A 197 -8.61 -5.80 6.50
N VAL A 198 -9.64 -5.31 5.84
CA VAL A 198 -9.47 -4.72 4.51
C VAL A 198 -10.18 -3.38 4.44
N VAL A 199 -9.52 -2.38 3.86
CA VAL A 199 -10.12 -1.09 3.49
C VAL A 199 -10.18 -0.99 1.97
N GLU A 200 -11.38 -0.78 1.44
CA GLU A 200 -11.67 -0.57 0.02
C GLU A 200 -11.89 0.92 -0.25
N VAL A 201 -11.17 1.49 -1.22
CA VAL A 201 -11.28 2.91 -1.63
C VAL A 201 -11.68 2.97 -3.09
N PHE A 202 -12.71 3.77 -3.41
CA PHE A 202 -13.38 3.81 -4.71
C PHE A 202 -13.05 5.07 -5.53
#